data_AF-A0ABD4B398-F1
#
_entry.id   AF-A0ABD4B398-F1
#
_cell.length_a   1.000
_cell.length_b   1.000
_cell.length_c   1.000
_cell.angle_alpha   90.00
_cell.angle_beta   90.00
_cell.angle_gamma   90.00
#
_symmetry.space_group_name_H-M   'P 1'
#
loop_
_entity.id
_entity.type
_entity.pdbx_description
1 polymer ?
#
loop_
_entity_poly.entity_id
_entity_poly.type
_entity_poly.pdbx_seq_one_letter_code
_entity_poly.pdbx_strand_id
1 'polypeptide(L)'
;MEYAIAHQVFLIQYESVPAIQPLINAILTFDEDCINLRGRAAISAARSYYRDRLSGLPDDEIETDELTLRGRELLSGSISETCRSIGGSYFGMLQGQWPLHLLRREPLPPTAFMEDTIQCEVHGNNFGEWSFSPVDVRRDSDGWFELEFSLPTSIAELVSDSWEDPVAVANIKQQHFSYIDLTGIIGGIRRSVRLELNRQWIEEYIRRRRR
;
A
#
# COMPACT_ATOMS: atom_id res chain seq x y z
N MET A 1 4.27 3.35 -32.45
CA MET A 1 5.00 2.88 -31.25
C MET A 1 4.43 1.51 -30.95
N GLU A 2 5.17 0.47 -31.33
CA GLU A 2 4.71 -0.92 -31.26
C GLU A 2 4.61 -1.37 -29.80
N TYR A 3 3.43 -1.85 -29.43
CA TYR A 3 3.15 -2.41 -28.12
C TYR A 3 3.97 -3.69 -27.92
N ALA A 4 4.85 -3.69 -26.92
CA ALA A 4 5.47 -4.91 -26.43
C ALA A 4 4.45 -5.68 -25.58
N ILE A 5 3.80 -6.65 -26.21
CA ILE A 5 3.13 -7.76 -25.51
C ILE A 5 4.26 -8.65 -24.97
N ALA A 6 4.60 -8.51 -23.68
CA ALA A 6 5.45 -9.45 -22.98
C ALA A 6 5.18 -9.43 -21.46
N HIS A 7 4.49 -10.47 -20.99
CA HIS A 7 4.31 -10.89 -19.58
C HIS A 7 3.48 -9.94 -18.71
N GLN A 8 2.70 -10.51 -17.79
CA GLN A 8 1.79 -9.81 -16.88
C GLN A 8 2.55 -8.90 -15.90
N VAL A 9 3.11 -7.80 -16.38
CA VAL A 9 3.71 -6.74 -15.57
C VAL A 9 2.57 -5.87 -15.06
N PHE A 10 2.16 -6.10 -13.81
CA PHE A 10 1.23 -5.23 -13.13
C PHE A 10 2.02 -4.09 -12.47
N LEU A 11 1.67 -2.85 -12.84
CA LEU A 11 2.18 -1.66 -12.16
C LEU A 11 1.22 -1.33 -11.01
N ILE A 12 1.72 -1.40 -9.78
CA ILE A 12 0.97 -0.96 -8.60
C ILE A 12 1.24 0.53 -8.41
N GLN A 13 0.18 1.32 -8.39
CA GLN A 13 0.25 2.76 -8.12
C GLN A 13 0.18 3.00 -6.61
N TYR A 14 0.83 4.05 -6.12
CA TYR A 14 0.91 4.33 -4.68
C TYR A 14 0.43 5.74 -4.31
N GLU A 15 -0.01 6.52 -5.31
CA GLU A 15 -0.32 7.95 -5.17
C GLU A 15 -1.43 8.26 -4.16
N SER A 16 -2.34 7.30 -3.93
CA SER A 16 -3.45 7.46 -2.97
C SER A 16 -3.33 6.52 -1.77
N VAL A 17 -2.12 6.04 -1.44
CA VAL A 17 -1.90 5.16 -0.27
C VAL A 17 -1.25 5.96 0.87
N PRO A 18 -2.00 6.31 1.93
CA PRO A 18 -1.50 7.20 2.99
C PRO A 18 -0.21 6.71 3.67
N ALA A 19 -0.06 5.41 3.87
CA ALA A 19 1.11 4.81 4.53
C ALA A 19 2.42 5.04 3.78
N ILE A 20 2.39 5.19 2.44
CA ILE A 20 3.58 5.37 1.61
C ILE A 20 3.74 6.80 1.09
N GLN A 21 2.72 7.66 1.27
CA GLN A 21 2.76 9.04 0.80
C GLN A 21 3.99 9.83 1.29
N PRO A 22 4.46 9.69 2.55
CA PRO A 22 5.65 10.40 2.99
C PRO A 22 6.91 9.97 2.21
N LEU A 23 6.99 8.71 1.77
CA LEU A 23 8.09 8.17 0.97
C LEU A 23 8.04 8.73 -0.45
N ILE A 24 6.84 8.78 -1.06
CA ILE A 24 6.65 9.40 -2.38
C ILE A 24 7.09 10.87 -2.33
N ASN A 25 6.61 11.62 -1.34
CA ASN A 25 6.96 13.03 -1.20
C ASN A 25 8.47 13.22 -1.03
N ALA A 26 9.12 12.40 -0.22
CA ALA A 26 10.56 12.47 -0.01
C ALA A 26 11.36 12.11 -1.28
N ILE A 27 10.91 11.11 -2.05
CA ILE A 27 11.50 10.78 -3.37
C ILE A 27 11.32 11.94 -4.35
N LEU A 28 10.15 12.56 -4.40
CA LEU A 28 9.88 13.70 -5.29
C LEU A 28 10.66 14.96 -4.90
N THR A 29 11.12 15.05 -3.64
CA THR A 29 11.99 16.14 -3.16
C THR A 29 13.48 15.87 -3.47
N PHE A 30 13.82 14.67 -3.91
CA PHE A 30 15.18 14.30 -4.30
C PHE A 30 15.45 14.78 -5.73
N ASP A 31 16.23 15.85 -5.86
CA ASP A 31 16.47 16.58 -7.10
C ASP A 31 17.98 16.64 -7.48
N GLU A 32 18.34 17.44 -8.48
CA GLU A 32 19.73 17.57 -8.93
C GLU A 32 20.66 18.13 -7.84
N ASP A 33 20.15 18.92 -6.89
CA ASP A 33 20.94 19.48 -5.78
C ASP A 33 21.29 18.41 -4.73
N CYS A 34 20.74 17.20 -4.86
CA CYS A 34 21.06 16.05 -4.01
C CYS A 34 22.30 15.27 -4.52
N ILE A 35 22.83 15.64 -5.69
CA ILE A 35 23.82 14.86 -6.44
C ILE A 35 25.04 15.74 -6.79
N ASN A 36 26.24 15.28 -6.46
CA ASN A 36 27.51 15.93 -6.86
C ASN A 36 27.91 15.60 -8.30
N LEU A 37 27.52 14.44 -8.83
CA LEU A 37 27.99 13.91 -10.11
C LEU A 37 26.83 13.53 -11.03
N ARG A 38 26.67 14.21 -12.18
CA ARG A 38 25.53 13.96 -13.08
C ARG A 38 25.63 12.61 -13.81
N GLY A 39 24.49 12.01 -14.12
CA GLY A 39 24.37 10.81 -14.96
C GLY A 39 24.07 9.52 -14.20
N ARG A 40 24.27 8.35 -14.86
CA ARG A 40 23.89 7.03 -14.32
C ARG A 40 24.59 6.67 -13.00
N ALA A 41 25.77 7.23 -12.74
CA ALA A 41 26.52 7.03 -11.49
C ALA A 41 25.74 7.56 -10.27
N ALA A 42 25.04 8.70 -10.41
CA ALA A 42 24.24 9.31 -9.34
C ALA A 42 23.14 8.40 -8.81
N ILE A 43 22.37 7.80 -9.75
CA ILE A 43 21.25 6.93 -9.40
C ILE A 43 21.76 5.66 -8.72
N SER A 44 22.88 5.12 -9.20
CA SER A 44 23.51 3.96 -8.59
C SER A 44 23.95 4.27 -7.15
N ALA A 45 24.63 5.41 -6.94
CA ALA A 45 25.09 5.86 -5.63
C ALA A 45 23.93 6.09 -4.65
N ALA A 46 22.90 6.84 -5.05
CA ALA A 46 21.69 7.06 -4.23
C ALA A 46 21.04 5.73 -3.81
N ARG A 47 20.89 4.78 -4.75
CA ARG A 47 20.31 3.47 -4.45
C ARG A 47 21.18 2.62 -3.53
N SER A 48 22.50 2.67 -3.69
CA SER A 48 23.43 1.94 -2.82
C SER A 48 23.43 2.51 -1.41
N TYR A 49 23.64 3.83 -1.29
CA TYR A 49 23.57 4.53 -0.02
C TYR A 49 22.24 4.26 0.72
N TYR A 50 21.12 4.32 0.00
CA TYR A 50 19.82 4.02 0.60
C TYR A 50 19.69 2.57 1.09
N ARG A 51 20.17 1.58 0.33
CA ARG A 51 20.17 0.18 0.76
C ARG A 51 21.04 -0.04 2.00
N ASP A 52 22.19 0.61 2.07
CA ASP A 52 23.10 0.53 3.20
C ASP A 52 22.46 1.16 4.46
N ARG A 53 21.76 2.28 4.31
CA ARG A 53 20.98 2.89 5.40
C ARG A 53 19.80 2.02 5.87
N LEU A 54 19.17 1.30 4.96
CA LEU A 54 18.10 0.35 5.30
C LEU A 54 18.62 -0.94 5.94
N SER A 55 19.84 -1.38 5.62
CA SER A 55 20.47 -2.54 6.26
C SER A 55 20.98 -2.25 7.68
N GLY A 56 20.99 -0.97 8.07
CA GLY A 56 21.36 -0.51 9.41
C GLY A 56 22.78 0.02 9.53
N LEU A 57 23.50 0.17 8.42
CA LEU A 57 24.84 0.77 8.43
C LEU A 57 24.77 2.25 8.86
N PRO A 58 25.60 2.68 9.82
CA PRO A 58 25.75 4.09 10.20
C PRO A 58 26.12 4.98 9.00
N ASP A 59 25.71 6.25 9.03
CA ASP A 59 25.97 7.18 7.91
C ASP A 59 27.46 7.45 7.70
N ASP A 60 28.23 7.50 8.78
CA ASP A 60 29.68 7.71 8.79
C ASP A 60 30.48 6.52 8.22
N GLU A 61 29.85 5.35 8.08
CA GLU A 61 30.47 4.16 7.48
C GLU A 61 30.19 4.03 5.97
N ILE A 62 29.34 4.90 5.39
CA ILE A 62 28.96 4.83 3.97
C ILE A 62 29.74 5.88 3.18
N GLU A 63 30.78 5.44 2.48
CA GLU A 63 31.54 6.29 1.56
C GLU A 63 30.72 6.59 0.30
N THR A 64 30.38 7.87 0.08
CA THR A 64 29.82 8.33 -1.20
C THR A 64 30.16 9.81 -1.45
N ASP A 65 30.95 10.04 -2.48
CA ASP A 65 31.28 11.39 -2.96
C ASP A 65 30.27 11.88 -4.00
N GLU A 66 29.40 11.00 -4.49
CA GLU A 66 28.43 11.28 -5.54
C GLU A 66 27.16 11.98 -5.02
N LEU A 67 26.93 11.96 -3.70
CA LEU A 67 25.77 12.59 -3.06
C LEU A 67 26.17 13.84 -2.28
N THR A 68 25.36 14.89 -2.39
CA THR A 68 25.52 16.07 -1.54
C THR A 68 25.14 15.74 -0.08
N LEU A 69 25.48 16.62 0.85
CA LEU A 69 25.00 16.50 2.24
C LEU A 69 23.47 16.46 2.30
N ARG A 70 22.78 17.33 1.54
CA ARG A 70 21.31 17.32 1.42
C ARG A 70 20.78 15.98 0.92
N GLY A 71 21.41 15.41 -0.10
CA GLY A 71 21.01 14.09 -0.63
C GLY A 71 21.14 12.97 0.41
N ARG A 72 22.25 12.97 1.16
CA ARG A 72 22.47 12.03 2.28
C ARG A 72 21.46 12.23 3.41
N GLU A 73 21.19 13.46 3.82
CA GLU A 73 20.21 13.78 4.86
C GLU A 73 18.78 13.34 4.47
N LEU A 74 18.38 13.56 3.22
CA LEU A 74 17.08 13.10 2.72
C LEU A 74 16.95 11.57 2.75
N LEU A 75 17.97 10.86 2.27
CA LEU A 75 17.97 9.40 2.19
C LEU A 75 18.09 8.74 3.57
N SER A 76 18.93 9.27 4.46
CA SER A 76 19.17 8.70 5.80
C SER A 76 18.11 9.09 6.83
N GLY A 77 17.47 10.25 6.66
CA GLY A 77 16.36 10.75 7.47
C GLY A 77 15.02 10.33 6.89
N SER A 78 14.29 11.28 6.32
CA SER A 78 12.87 11.14 5.95
C SER A 78 12.51 9.88 5.16
N ILE A 79 13.33 9.49 4.17
CA ILE A 79 13.07 8.32 3.32
C ILE A 79 13.22 7.03 4.15
N SER A 80 14.35 6.87 4.85
CA SER A 80 14.62 5.70 5.69
C SER A 80 13.63 5.57 6.84
N GLU A 81 13.31 6.67 7.52
CA GLU A 81 12.33 6.71 8.62
C GLU A 81 10.94 6.32 8.13
N THR A 82 10.51 6.84 6.98
CA THR A 82 9.22 6.45 6.40
C THR A 82 9.19 4.97 6.06
N CYS A 83 10.23 4.43 5.42
CA CYS A 83 10.26 3.00 5.13
C CYS A 83 10.25 2.13 6.39
N ARG A 84 10.93 2.54 7.46
CA ARG A 84 10.85 1.84 8.76
C ARG A 84 9.48 1.99 9.43
N SER A 85 8.75 3.07 9.14
CA SER A 85 7.39 3.29 9.65
C SER A 85 6.33 2.39 9.00
N ILE A 86 6.65 1.73 7.87
CA ILE A 86 5.77 0.73 7.25
C ILE A 86 6.03 -0.61 7.92
N GLY A 87 5.26 -0.91 8.97
CA GLY A 87 5.36 -2.17 9.72
C GLY A 87 4.66 -3.36 9.06
N GLY A 88 3.77 -3.14 8.10
CA GLY A 88 3.06 -4.20 7.39
C GLY A 88 3.01 -3.96 5.88
N SER A 89 3.49 -4.95 5.13
CA SER A 89 3.55 -4.97 3.68
C SER A 89 3.13 -6.35 3.20
N TYR A 90 2.00 -6.41 2.49
CA TYR A 90 1.36 -7.65 2.11
C TYR A 90 0.94 -7.60 0.65
N PHE A 91 1.30 -8.62 -0.11
CA PHE A 91 0.81 -8.78 -1.47
C PHE A 91 -0.38 -9.72 -1.48
N GLY A 92 -1.39 -9.38 -2.26
CA GLY A 92 -2.54 -10.24 -2.45
C GLY A 92 -3.16 -10.12 -3.82
N MET A 93 -4.03 -11.07 -4.14
CA MET A 93 -4.76 -11.10 -5.41
C MET A 93 -6.23 -10.79 -5.15
N LEU A 94 -6.69 -9.59 -5.52
CA LEU A 94 -8.09 -9.22 -5.50
C LEU A 94 -8.86 -10.10 -6.48
N GLN A 95 -9.79 -10.88 -5.95
CA GLN A 95 -10.58 -11.88 -6.70
C GLN A 95 -9.73 -12.84 -7.56
N GLY A 96 -8.48 -13.09 -7.16
CA GLY A 96 -7.55 -13.93 -7.92
C GLY A 96 -7.04 -13.32 -9.24
N GLN A 97 -7.35 -12.05 -9.52
CA GLN A 97 -7.06 -11.41 -10.81
C GLN A 97 -6.08 -10.23 -10.69
N TRP A 98 -6.30 -9.35 -9.71
CA TRP A 98 -5.55 -8.10 -9.64
C TRP A 98 -4.57 -8.12 -8.46
N PRO A 99 -3.26 -8.04 -8.69
CA PRO A 99 -2.31 -7.94 -7.60
C PRO A 99 -2.44 -6.59 -6.93
N LEU A 100 -2.63 -6.60 -5.61
CA LEU A 100 -2.62 -5.43 -4.76
C LEU A 100 -1.45 -5.53 -3.78
N HIS A 101 -0.91 -4.36 -3.44
CA HIS A 101 -0.01 -4.21 -2.31
C HIS A 101 -0.78 -3.49 -1.21
N LEU A 102 -0.96 -4.19 -0.08
CA LEU A 102 -1.65 -3.67 1.09
C LEU A 102 -0.62 -3.26 2.12
N LEU A 103 -0.75 -2.03 2.59
CA LEU A 103 0.19 -1.37 3.47
C LEU A 103 -0.46 -0.97 4.78
N ARG A 104 0.34 -0.95 5.83
CA ARG A 104 -0.02 -0.39 7.13
C ARG A 104 1.22 -0.01 7.93
N ARG A 105 1.06 0.89 8.88
CA ARG A 105 2.16 1.41 9.71
C ARG A 105 2.67 0.41 10.74
N GLU A 106 1.83 -0.50 11.17
CA GLU A 106 2.18 -1.53 12.16
C GLU A 106 2.14 -2.93 11.51
N PRO A 107 2.71 -3.99 12.08
CA PRO A 107 2.53 -5.36 11.55
C PRO A 107 1.14 -5.92 11.82
N LEU A 108 0.61 -6.77 10.93
CA LEU A 108 -0.63 -7.54 11.17
C LEU A 108 -0.59 -8.27 12.52
N PRO A 109 -1.52 -7.98 13.46
CA PRO A 109 -1.50 -8.60 14.76
C PRO A 109 -1.86 -10.09 14.58
N PRO A 110 -1.10 -11.02 15.18
CA PRO A 110 -1.37 -12.46 15.04
C PRO A 110 -2.82 -12.82 15.43
N THR A 111 -3.35 -12.13 16.43
CA THR A 111 -4.69 -12.30 17.00
C THR A 111 -5.82 -11.96 16.03
N ALA A 112 -5.57 -11.11 15.02
CA ALA A 112 -6.57 -10.83 13.98
C ALA A 112 -6.84 -12.03 13.07
N PHE A 113 -5.91 -12.99 13.02
CA PHE A 113 -5.94 -14.08 12.06
C PHE A 113 -6.07 -15.44 12.77
N MET A 114 -6.89 -15.52 13.82
CA MET A 114 -7.24 -16.82 14.42
C MET A 114 -7.92 -17.75 13.41
N GLU A 115 -8.59 -17.17 12.43
CA GLU A 115 -9.17 -17.84 11.27
C GLU A 115 -8.40 -17.46 10.00
N ASP A 116 -8.47 -18.31 8.97
CA ASP A 116 -7.86 -18.04 7.67
C ASP A 116 -8.75 -17.18 6.76
N THR A 117 -10.01 -16.94 7.14
CA THR A 117 -10.92 -16.03 6.45
C THR A 117 -11.42 -14.97 7.43
N ILE A 118 -11.30 -13.70 7.08
CA ILE A 118 -11.72 -12.57 7.90
C ILE A 118 -12.76 -11.78 7.12
N GLN A 119 -13.92 -11.59 7.74
CA GLN A 119 -14.97 -10.74 7.20
C GLN A 119 -14.59 -9.27 7.37
N CYS A 120 -14.50 -8.56 6.25
CA CYS A 120 -14.02 -7.19 6.16
C CYS A 120 -15.04 -6.24 5.54
N GLU A 121 -14.97 -5.00 5.99
CA GLU A 121 -15.52 -3.82 5.35
C GLU A 121 -14.49 -3.27 4.35
N VAL A 122 -14.98 -2.64 3.29
CA VAL A 122 -14.14 -1.96 2.29
C VAL A 122 -14.48 -0.49 2.27
N HIS A 123 -13.57 0.33 2.77
CA HIS A 123 -13.72 1.78 2.79
C HIS A 123 -12.98 2.40 1.61
N GLY A 124 -13.55 3.49 1.11
CA GLY A 124 -13.00 4.30 0.02
C GLY A 124 -13.46 5.74 0.22
N ASN A 125 -12.67 6.71 -0.22
CA ASN A 125 -13.04 8.12 -0.22
C ASN A 125 -12.75 8.81 -1.58
N ASN A 126 -13.16 10.07 -1.70
CA ASN A 126 -13.01 10.86 -2.92
C ASN A 126 -11.54 11.14 -3.30
N PHE A 127 -10.60 10.91 -2.39
CA PHE A 127 -9.16 11.09 -2.61
C PHE A 127 -8.49 9.81 -3.15
N GLY A 128 -9.27 8.75 -3.37
CA GLY A 128 -8.75 7.46 -3.83
C GLY A 128 -8.06 6.66 -2.72
N GLU A 129 -8.27 7.00 -1.45
CA GLU A 129 -7.74 6.23 -0.32
C GLU A 129 -8.69 5.07 -0.03
N TRP A 130 -8.16 3.84 -0.08
CA TRP A 130 -8.94 2.62 0.16
C TRP A 130 -8.35 1.79 1.28
N SER A 131 -9.23 1.16 2.06
CA SER A 131 -8.82 0.27 3.13
C SER A 131 -9.75 -0.93 3.32
N PHE A 132 -9.16 -2.04 3.75
CA PHE A 132 -9.87 -3.17 4.34
C PHE A 132 -9.77 -3.09 5.87
N SER A 133 -10.89 -3.30 6.57
CA SER A 133 -10.92 -3.43 8.03
C SER A 133 -11.90 -4.52 8.48
N PRO A 134 -11.64 -5.24 9.57
CA PRO A 134 -12.53 -6.31 10.05
C PRO A 134 -13.86 -5.74 10.57
N VAL A 135 -14.96 -6.45 10.31
CA VAL A 135 -16.33 -6.01 10.68
C VAL A 135 -16.61 -6.17 12.17
N ASP A 136 -16.23 -7.32 12.73
CA ASP A 136 -16.63 -7.71 14.09
C ASP A 136 -15.57 -7.38 15.16
N VAL A 137 -14.63 -6.50 14.83
CA VAL A 137 -13.53 -6.12 15.73
C VAL A 137 -13.52 -4.61 15.94
N ARG A 138 -13.56 -4.20 17.21
CA ARG A 138 -13.54 -2.77 17.57
C ARG A 138 -12.16 -2.18 17.33
N ARG A 139 -12.10 -0.91 16.90
CA ARG A 139 -10.84 -0.20 16.56
C ARG A 139 -9.79 -0.19 17.67
N ASP A 140 -10.22 -0.24 18.92
CA ASP A 140 -9.39 -0.24 20.13
C ASP A 140 -8.96 -1.64 20.58
N SER A 141 -9.33 -2.68 19.83
CA SER A 141 -9.00 -4.08 20.14
C SER A 141 -7.71 -4.54 19.44
N ASP A 142 -6.96 -5.42 20.10
CA ASP A 142 -5.72 -6.03 19.57
C ASP A 142 -5.90 -6.77 18.23
N GLY A 143 -7.13 -7.23 17.91
CA GLY A 143 -7.42 -7.91 16.65
C GLY A 143 -7.78 -6.96 15.50
N TRP A 144 -7.86 -5.65 15.76
CA TRP A 144 -8.24 -4.69 14.74
C TRP A 144 -7.05 -4.37 13.83
N PHE A 145 -7.36 -4.13 12.56
CA PHE A 145 -6.39 -3.63 11.60
C PHE A 145 -7.08 -2.80 10.52
N GLU A 146 -6.29 -1.96 9.88
CA GLU A 146 -6.64 -1.29 8.64
C GLU A 146 -5.52 -1.56 7.64
N LEU A 147 -5.87 -2.09 6.48
CA LEU A 147 -4.95 -2.39 5.39
C LEU A 147 -5.26 -1.48 4.21
N GLU A 148 -4.37 -0.52 3.98
CA GLU A 148 -4.50 0.52 2.96
C GLU A 148 -4.00 0.01 1.61
N PHE A 149 -4.67 0.38 0.52
CA PHE A 149 -4.29 -0.04 -0.81
C PHE A 149 -4.76 0.95 -1.88
N SER A 150 -4.21 0.81 -3.08
CA SER A 150 -4.65 1.51 -4.28
C SER A 150 -5.55 0.61 -5.13
N LEU A 151 -6.58 1.17 -5.75
CA LEU A 151 -7.35 0.43 -6.75
C LEU A 151 -6.56 0.20 -8.03
N PRO A 152 -6.76 -0.95 -8.72
CA PRO A 152 -6.41 -1.07 -10.13
C PRO A 152 -7.11 0.03 -10.93
N THR A 153 -6.42 0.64 -11.89
CA THR A 153 -6.92 1.78 -12.66
C THR A 153 -8.31 1.53 -13.26
N SER A 154 -8.56 0.34 -13.81
CA SER A 154 -9.86 -0.04 -14.37
C SER A 154 -11.00 -0.04 -13.34
N ILE A 155 -10.73 -0.41 -12.08
CA ILE A 155 -11.72 -0.38 -11.01
C ILE A 155 -11.85 1.05 -10.46
N ALA A 156 -10.74 1.79 -10.38
CA ALA A 156 -10.74 3.18 -9.96
C ALA A 156 -11.61 4.06 -10.85
N GLU A 157 -11.51 3.88 -12.17
CA GLU A 157 -12.35 4.57 -13.18
C GLU A 157 -13.85 4.29 -12.94
N LEU A 158 -14.24 3.03 -12.78
CA LEU A 158 -15.64 2.66 -12.51
C LEU A 158 -16.18 3.32 -11.25
N VAL A 159 -15.38 3.35 -10.18
CA VAL A 159 -15.79 3.98 -8.92
C VAL A 159 -15.86 5.50 -9.07
N SER A 160 -14.90 6.11 -9.76
CA SER A 160 -14.87 7.56 -10.02
C SER A 160 -16.11 8.00 -10.78
N ASP A 161 -16.47 7.29 -11.86
CA ASP A 161 -17.64 7.59 -12.68
C ASP A 161 -18.96 7.47 -11.92
N SER A 162 -18.97 6.68 -10.86
CA SER A 162 -20.15 6.36 -10.05
C SER A 162 -20.15 7.02 -8.67
N TRP A 163 -19.16 7.87 -8.35
CA TRP A 163 -18.89 8.29 -6.97
C TRP A 163 -20.09 8.98 -6.28
N GLU A 164 -20.86 9.75 -7.06
CA GLU A 164 -22.05 10.47 -6.58
C GLU A 164 -23.27 9.55 -6.35
N ASP A 165 -23.23 8.30 -6.80
CA ASP A 165 -24.25 7.28 -6.56
C ASP A 165 -23.72 6.21 -5.57
N PRO A 166 -24.04 6.33 -4.27
CA PRO A 166 -23.59 5.37 -3.27
C PRO A 166 -24.07 3.93 -3.54
N VAL A 167 -25.19 3.74 -4.23
CA VAL A 167 -25.69 2.41 -4.57
C VAL A 167 -24.86 1.82 -5.70
N ALA A 168 -24.50 2.62 -6.72
CA ALA A 168 -23.59 2.19 -7.77
C ALA A 168 -22.20 1.84 -7.21
N VAL A 169 -21.62 2.68 -6.35
CA VAL A 169 -20.34 2.38 -5.66
C VAL A 169 -20.44 1.09 -4.86
N ALA A 170 -21.53 0.85 -4.14
CA ALA A 170 -21.71 -0.37 -3.37
C ALA A 170 -21.86 -1.62 -4.26
N ASN A 171 -22.49 -1.50 -5.42
CA ASN A 171 -22.58 -2.58 -6.40
C ASN A 171 -21.20 -2.90 -7.00
N ILE A 172 -20.40 -1.88 -7.31
CA ILE A 172 -19.02 -2.04 -7.75
C ILE A 172 -18.20 -2.76 -6.66
N LYS A 173 -18.37 -2.36 -5.38
CA LYS A 173 -17.77 -3.06 -4.23
C LYS A 173 -18.10 -4.56 -4.22
N GLN A 174 -19.37 -4.91 -4.36
CA GLN A 174 -19.79 -6.32 -4.39
C GLN A 174 -19.19 -7.11 -5.56
N GLN A 175 -19.17 -6.49 -6.75
CA GLN A 175 -18.72 -7.13 -7.98
C GLN A 175 -17.21 -7.30 -8.06
N HIS A 176 -16.44 -6.35 -7.52
CA HIS A 176 -14.99 -6.29 -7.72
C HIS A 176 -14.16 -6.51 -6.45
N PHE A 177 -14.77 -6.43 -5.26
CA PHE A 177 -14.06 -6.51 -3.98
C PHE A 177 -14.50 -7.69 -3.11
N SER A 178 -15.07 -8.73 -3.71
CA SER A 178 -15.65 -9.84 -2.94
C SER A 178 -14.65 -10.51 -2.00
N TYR A 179 -13.39 -10.67 -2.42
CA TYR A 179 -12.32 -11.14 -1.54
C TYR A 179 -10.93 -10.75 -2.07
N ILE A 180 -9.94 -10.80 -1.18
CA ILE A 180 -8.51 -10.79 -1.51
C ILE A 180 -7.78 -11.86 -0.71
N ASP A 181 -6.96 -12.66 -1.40
CA ASP A 181 -6.07 -13.63 -0.78
C ASP A 181 -4.71 -12.97 -0.54
N LEU A 182 -4.35 -12.73 0.71
CA LEU A 182 -3.09 -12.15 1.15
C LEU A 182 -2.09 -13.25 1.46
N THR A 183 -0.86 -13.09 0.98
CA THR A 183 0.27 -13.95 1.38
C THR A 183 1.36 -13.11 2.01
N GLY A 184 1.86 -13.54 3.17
CA GLY A 184 2.94 -12.85 3.86
C GLY A 184 3.36 -13.52 5.16
N ILE A 185 4.21 -12.81 5.91
CA ILE A 185 4.55 -13.17 7.28
C ILE A 185 3.55 -12.46 8.19
N ILE A 186 2.69 -13.23 8.84
CA ILE A 186 1.65 -12.73 9.75
C ILE A 186 1.84 -13.47 11.08
N GLY A 187 2.10 -12.70 12.15
CA GLY A 187 2.47 -13.28 13.44
C GLY A 187 3.71 -14.17 13.42
N GLY A 188 4.70 -13.84 12.60
CA GLY A 188 5.96 -14.58 12.50
C GLY A 188 5.90 -15.88 11.69
N ILE A 189 4.73 -16.23 11.15
CA ILE A 189 4.53 -17.44 10.34
C ILE A 189 4.15 -17.03 8.92
N ARG A 190 4.69 -17.74 7.92
CA ARG A 190 4.28 -17.58 6.52
C ARG A 190 2.91 -18.23 6.34
N ARG A 191 1.89 -17.42 6.05
CA ARG A 191 0.51 -17.90 5.86
C ARG A 191 -0.21 -17.15 4.74
N SER A 192 -1.28 -17.79 4.26
CA SER A 192 -2.24 -17.19 3.35
C SER A 192 -3.52 -16.94 4.11
N VAL A 193 -4.09 -15.75 3.98
CA VAL A 193 -5.34 -15.35 4.65
C VAL A 193 -6.25 -14.67 3.64
N ARG A 194 -7.54 -14.95 3.72
CA ARG A 194 -8.55 -14.34 2.87
C ARG A 194 -9.23 -13.21 3.63
N LEU A 195 -9.22 -12.01 3.07
CA LEU A 195 -10.14 -10.97 3.49
C LEU A 195 -11.37 -11.06 2.58
N GLU A 196 -12.54 -11.30 3.15
CA GLU A 196 -13.79 -11.45 2.40
C GLU A 196 -14.72 -10.29 2.70
N LEU A 197 -15.34 -9.73 1.66
CA LEU A 197 -16.32 -8.66 1.81
C LEU A 197 -17.54 -9.17 2.56
N ASN A 198 -17.85 -8.54 3.69
CA ASN A 198 -19.03 -8.88 4.44
C ASN A 198 -20.31 -8.42 3.71
N ARG A 199 -21.13 -9.39 3.33
CA ARG A 199 -22.38 -9.15 2.58
C ARG A 199 -23.43 -8.39 3.39
N GLN A 200 -23.54 -8.68 4.68
CA GLN A 200 -24.51 -8.01 5.54
C GLN A 200 -24.17 -6.51 5.67
N TRP A 201 -22.89 -6.20 5.85
CA TRP A 201 -22.39 -4.83 5.90
C TRP A 201 -22.71 -4.04 4.63
N ILE A 202 -22.43 -4.58 3.44
CA ILE A 202 -22.66 -3.85 2.19
C ILE A 202 -24.16 -3.70 1.88
N GLU A 203 -24.99 -4.68 2.25
CA GLU A 203 -26.45 -4.58 2.16
C GLU A 203 -27.00 -3.49 3.09
N GLU A 204 -26.51 -3.41 4.32
CA GLU A 204 -26.86 -2.35 5.25
C GLU A 204 -26.41 -0.97 4.76
N TYR A 205 -25.20 -0.88 4.22
CA TYR A 205 -24.68 0.35 3.60
C TYR A 205 -25.62 0.86 2.50
N ILE A 206 -26.04 -0.02 1.58
CA ILE A 206 -27.00 0.31 0.52
C ILE A 206 -28.34 0.74 1.11
N ARG A 207 -28.86 0.01 2.10
CA ARG A 207 -30.16 0.29 2.72
C ARG A 207 -30.19 1.67 3.39
N ARG A 208 -29.09 2.07 4.04
CA ARG A 208 -28.97 3.39 4.70
C ARG A 208 -28.88 4.54 3.70
N ARG A 209 -28.33 4.31 2.49
CA ARG A 209 -28.16 5.34 1.44
C ARG A 209 -29.34 5.49 0.49
N ARG A 210 -30.29 4.54 0.50
CA ARG A 210 -31.56 4.61 -0.24
C ARG A 210 -32.67 5.36 0.51
N ARG A 211 -32.47 5.68 1.79
CA ARG A 211 -33.39 6.48 2.61
C ARG A 211 -33.00 7.94 2.54
#